data_AF-A0A973XYY9-F1
#
_entry.id   AF-A0A973XYY9-F1
#
_cell.length_a   1.000
_cell.length_b   1.000
_cell.length_c   1.000
_cell.angle_alpha   90.00
_cell.angle_beta   90.00
_cell.angle_gamma   90.00
#
_symmetry.space_group_name_H-M   'P 1'
#
loop_
_entity.id
_entity.type
_entity.pdbx_description
1 polymer ?
#
loop_
_entity_poly.entity_id
_entity_poly.type
_entity_poly.pdbx_seq_one_letter_code
_entity_poly.pdbx_strand_id
1 'polypeptide(L)'
;MDELLASLNRTLRGWANYFRHGVSKAVFSTVDDHAWHRIVRWIFHKHSRLSWRELRRRFCRPGRWKLIYDGVEFTGAPSVKVIRYRYRGSNIPTPWTPRPAVASTGD
;
A
#
# COMPACT_ATOMS: atom_id res chain seq x y z
N MET A 1 19.87 1.92 -6.60
CA MET A 1 18.51 1.83 -7.20
C MET A 1 17.60 1.04 -6.26
N ASP A 2 18.13 -0.04 -5.70
CA ASP A 2 17.79 -0.63 -4.40
C ASP A 2 17.39 0.40 -3.34
N GLU A 3 18.22 1.41 -3.02
CA GLU A 3 17.88 2.44 -2.02
C GLU A 3 16.64 3.26 -2.41
N LEU A 4 16.50 3.61 -3.70
CA LEU A 4 15.34 4.32 -4.22
C LEU A 4 14.06 3.48 -4.08
N LEU A 5 14.13 2.20 -4.47
CA LEU A 5 13.01 1.27 -4.33
C LEU A 5 12.65 1.04 -2.87
N ALA A 6 13.64 0.88 -1.99
CA ALA A 6 13.45 0.66 -0.56
C ALA A 6 12.81 1.89 0.10
N SER A 7 13.31 3.08 -0.20
CA SER A 7 12.76 4.35 0.29
C SER A 7 11.32 4.56 -0.19
N LEU A 8 11.06 4.33 -1.49
CA LEU A 8 9.72 4.48 -2.05
C LEU A 8 8.74 3.47 -1.46
N ASN A 9 9.15 2.20 -1.31
CA ASN A 9 8.35 1.17 -0.64
C ASN A 9 8.04 1.56 0.81
N ARG A 10 9.00 2.12 1.56
CA ARG A 10 8.78 2.59 2.93
C ARG A 10 7.76 3.74 2.97
N THR A 11 7.90 4.73 2.10
CA THR A 11 6.99 5.88 2.03
C THR A 11 5.57 5.47 1.63
N LEU A 12 5.42 4.69 0.56
CA LEU A 12 4.12 4.20 0.10
C LEU A 12 3.44 3.32 1.15
N ARG A 13 4.22 2.49 1.87
CA ARG A 13 3.70 1.69 2.97
C ARG A 13 3.21 2.54 4.13
N GLY A 14 3.96 3.57 4.53
CA GLY A 14 3.54 4.51 5.57
C GLY A 14 2.24 5.23 5.18
N TRP A 15 2.18 5.72 3.94
CA TRP A 15 1.00 6.40 3.41
C TRP A 15 -0.23 5.49 3.33
N ALA A 16 -0.07 4.28 2.80
CA ALA A 16 -1.14 3.31 2.72
C ALA A 16 -1.60 2.82 4.11
N ASN A 17 -0.71 2.76 5.11
CA ASN A 17 -1.08 2.49 6.49
C ASN A 17 -1.93 3.61 7.10
N TYR A 18 -1.61 4.89 6.82
CA TYR A 18 -2.41 6.01 7.28
C TYR A 18 -3.82 5.99 6.66
N PHE A 19 -3.92 5.77 5.35
CA PHE A 19 -5.19 5.75 4.62
C PHE A 19 -5.89 4.37 4.61
N ARG A 20 -5.42 3.40 5.41
CA ARG A 20 -5.92 2.02 5.39
C ARG A 20 -7.40 1.87 5.75
N HIS A 21 -7.97 2.88 6.42
CA HIS A 21 -9.37 2.91 6.87
C HIS A 21 -10.30 3.62 5.86
N GLY A 22 -9.73 4.31 4.87
CA GLY A 22 -10.49 4.95 3.79
C GLY A 22 -10.78 3.99 2.64
N VAL A 23 -11.77 4.35 1.80
CA VAL A 23 -12.05 3.64 0.53
C VAL A 23 -11.05 4.10 -0.54
N SER A 24 -9.76 3.87 -0.30
CA SER A 24 -8.67 4.49 -1.08
C SER A 24 -7.98 3.53 -2.04
N LYS A 25 -8.55 2.34 -2.28
CA LYS A 25 -7.92 1.30 -3.11
C LYS A 25 -7.68 1.74 -4.56
N ALA A 26 -8.64 2.45 -5.16
CA ALA A 26 -8.48 2.98 -6.52
C ALA A 26 -7.35 4.00 -6.59
N VAL A 27 -7.31 4.93 -5.63
CA VAL A 27 -6.27 5.95 -5.53
C VAL A 27 -4.88 5.33 -5.32
N PHE A 28 -4.78 4.28 -4.49
CA PHE A 28 -3.53 3.55 -4.30
C PHE A 28 -3.02 2.93 -5.60
N SER A 29 -3.91 2.36 -6.43
CA SER A 29 -3.53 1.85 -7.75
C SER A 29 -3.01 2.96 -8.65
N THR A 30 -3.70 4.11 -8.70
CA THR A 30 -3.26 5.26 -9.52
C THR A 30 -1.90 5.79 -9.09
N VAL A 31 -1.63 5.88 -7.79
CA VAL A 31 -0.35 6.32 -7.24
C VAL A 31 0.77 5.33 -7.58
N ASP A 32 0.48 4.03 -7.49
CA ASP A 32 1.43 2.98 -7.87
C ASP A 32 1.76 3.01 -9.36
N ASP A 33 0.75 3.16 -10.22
CA ASP A 33 0.96 3.28 -11.67
C ASP A 33 1.81 4.50 -11.99
N HIS A 34 1.54 5.63 -11.33
CA HIS A 34 2.35 6.84 -11.48
C HIS A 34 3.81 6.61 -11.03
N ALA A 35 4.00 6.00 -9.87
CA ALA A 35 5.32 5.68 -9.32
C ALA A 35 6.10 4.73 -10.23
N TRP A 36 5.46 3.69 -10.75
CA TRP A 36 6.06 2.74 -11.69
C TRP A 36 6.54 3.45 -12.97
N HIS A 37 5.69 4.28 -13.58
CA HIS A 37 6.09 5.04 -14.78
C HIS A 37 7.26 5.99 -14.51
N ARG A 38 7.30 6.65 -13.34
CA ARG A 38 8.40 7.53 -12.96
C ARG A 38 9.71 6.77 -12.79
N ILE A 39 9.69 5.60 -12.14
CA ILE A 39 10.88 4.75 -11.98
C ILE A 39 11.36 4.26 -13.36
N VAL A 40 10.46 3.77 -14.20
CA VAL A 40 10.82 3.27 -15.55
C VAL A 40 11.43 4.38 -16.39
N ARG A 41 10.84 5.58 -16.41
CA ARG A 41 11.41 6.76 -17.10
C ARG A 41 12.79 7.13 -16.55
N TRP A 42 12.98 7.09 -15.23
CA TRP A 42 14.28 7.32 -14.62
C TRP A 42 15.31 6.26 -15.03
N ILE A 43 14.93 4.98 -15.13
CA ILE A 43 15.82 3.91 -15.61
C ILE A 43 16.23 4.16 -17.07
N PHE A 44 15.29 4.48 -17.95
CA PHE A 44 15.61 4.80 -19.35
C PHE A 44 16.48 6.05 -19.48
N HIS A 45 16.27 7.06 -18.63
CA HIS A 45 17.10 8.26 -18.60
C HIS A 45 18.52 7.96 -18.11
N LYS A 46 18.65 7.17 -17.04
CA LYS A 46 19.95 6.75 -16.48
C LYS A 46 20.72 5.82 -17.43
N HIS A 47 20.00 5.03 -18.23
CA HIS A 47 20.57 4.09 -19.18
C HIS A 47 20.13 4.44 -20.60
N SER A 48 20.83 5.41 -21.21
CA SER A 48 20.52 6.04 -22.50
C SER A 48 20.41 5.12 -23.72
N ARG A 49 20.69 3.81 -23.57
CA ARG A 49 20.61 2.80 -24.63
C ARG A 49 19.84 1.54 -24.22
N LEU A 50 19.04 1.61 -23.16
CA LEU A 50 18.27 0.48 -22.68
C LEU A 50 17.07 0.24 -23.59
N SER A 51 16.86 -0.99 -24.07
CA SER A 51 15.60 -1.40 -24.70
C SER A 51 14.57 -1.85 -23.66
N TRP A 52 13.28 -1.87 -24.02
CA TRP A 52 12.22 -2.46 -23.17
C TRP A 52 12.48 -3.94 -22.83
N ARG A 53 13.10 -4.69 -23.75
CA ARG A 53 13.47 -6.09 -23.53
C ARG A 53 14.53 -6.21 -22.44
N GLU A 54 15.52 -5.32 -22.47
CA GLU A 54 16.56 -5.27 -21.44
C GLU A 54 16.04 -4.72 -20.12
N LEU A 55 15.13 -3.74 -20.14
CA LEU A 55 14.42 -3.29 -18.95
C LEU A 55 13.75 -4.49 -18.26
N ARG A 56 12.95 -5.25 -19.02
CA ARG A 56 12.25 -6.42 -18.49
C ARG A 56 13.21 -7.51 -18.01
N ARG A 57 14.32 -7.74 -18.72
CA ARG A 57 15.30 -8.77 -18.35
C ARG A 57 16.09 -8.41 -17.10
N ARG A 58 16.46 -7.13 -16.93
CA ARG A 58 17.39 -6.68 -15.88
C ARG A 58 16.68 -6.17 -14.63
N PHE A 59 15.50 -5.57 -14.80
CA PHE A 59 14.81 -4.84 -13.73
C PHE A 59 13.39 -5.34 -13.45
N CYS A 60 12.89 -6.34 -14.18
CA CYS A 60 11.58 -6.92 -13.89
C CYS A 60 11.70 -8.40 -13.50
N ARG A 61 10.80 -8.84 -12.61
CA ARG A 61 10.66 -10.25 -12.28
C ARG A 61 10.25 -11.06 -13.53
N PRO A 62 10.82 -12.25 -13.77
CA PRO A 62 10.40 -13.10 -14.87
C PRO A 62 8.88 -13.34 -14.86
N GLY A 63 8.24 -13.15 -16.01
CA GLY A 63 6.80 -13.35 -16.18
C GLY A 63 5.90 -12.22 -15.63
N ARG A 64 6.43 -11.20 -14.94
CA ARG A 64 5.63 -10.08 -14.39
C ARG A 64 6.26 -8.72 -14.67
N TRP A 65 5.46 -7.68 -14.85
CA TRP A 65 5.95 -6.28 -14.94
C TRP A 65 6.21 -5.65 -13.57
N LYS A 66 6.76 -6.44 -12.65
CA LYS A 66 7.11 -6.01 -11.31
C LYS A 66 8.59 -5.67 -11.24
N LEU A 67 8.89 -4.44 -10.85
CA LEU A 67 10.26 -3.97 -10.74
C LEU A 67 10.97 -4.67 -9.58
N ILE A 68 12.15 -5.22 -9.85
CA ILE A 68 13.02 -5.84 -8.87
C ILE A 68 14.47 -5.44 -9.18
N TYR A 69 15.21 -5.06 -8.16
CA TYR A 69 16.63 -4.76 -8.30
C TYR A 69 17.34 -5.08 -7.00
N ASP A 70 18.44 -5.83 -7.11
CA ASP A 70 19.29 -6.23 -5.98
C ASP A 70 18.50 -6.81 -4.79
N GLY A 71 17.54 -7.71 -5.10
CA GLY A 71 16.68 -8.34 -4.11
C GLY A 71 15.51 -7.49 -3.58
N VAL A 72 15.43 -6.20 -3.94
CA VAL A 72 14.34 -5.30 -3.54
C VAL A 72 13.25 -5.26 -4.61
N GLU A 73 12.04 -5.76 -4.30
CA GLU A 73 10.86 -5.69 -5.18
C GLU A 73 10.04 -4.43 -4.89
N PHE A 74 9.59 -3.72 -5.93
CA PHE A 74 8.58 -2.67 -5.78
C PHE A 74 7.23 -3.31 -5.46
N THR A 75 6.77 -3.17 -4.21
CA THR A 75 5.53 -3.78 -3.72
C THR A 75 4.33 -2.84 -3.81
N GLY A 76 4.58 -1.53 -3.85
CA GLY A 76 3.54 -0.51 -3.94
C GLY A 76 2.66 -0.36 -2.68
N ALA A 77 1.76 0.62 -2.73
CA ALA A 77 0.73 0.90 -1.72
C ALA A 77 -0.32 -0.23 -1.50
N PRO A 78 -0.76 -1.03 -2.50
CA PRO A 78 -1.73 -2.10 -2.35
C PRO A 78 -1.20 -3.31 -1.57
N SER A 79 0.09 -3.33 -1.21
CA SER A 79 0.61 -4.31 -0.26
C SER A 79 -0.04 -4.19 1.13
N VAL A 80 -0.57 -3.00 1.47
CA VAL A 80 -1.28 -2.78 2.74
C VAL A 80 -2.73 -3.25 2.63
N LYS A 81 -3.12 -4.17 3.50
CA LYS A 81 -4.51 -4.61 3.63
C LYS A 81 -5.39 -3.46 4.12
N VAL A 82 -6.23 -2.95 3.22
CA VAL A 82 -7.30 -1.99 3.55
C VAL A 82 -8.28 -2.65 4.52
N ILE A 83 -8.51 -2.03 5.67
CA ILE A 83 -9.50 -2.47 6.66
C ILE A 83 -10.69 -1.52 6.55
N ARG A 84 -11.79 -2.02 5.98
CA ARG A 84 -13.05 -1.28 6.00
C ARG A 84 -13.55 -1.18 7.43
N TYR A 85 -13.96 0.02 7.83
CA TYR A 85 -14.67 0.21 9.08
C TYR A 85 -15.93 -0.67 9.07
N ARG A 86 -16.05 -1.54 10.07
CA ARG A 86 -17.30 -2.28 10.30
C ARG A 86 -18.23 -1.34 11.02
N TYR A 87 -19.37 -1.01 10.40
CA TYR A 87 -20.43 -0.26 11.07
C TYR A 87 -20.81 -0.98 12.37
N ARG A 88 -20.60 -0.32 13.51
CA ARG A 88 -20.95 -0.83 14.84
C ARG A 88 -22.22 -0.19 15.41
N GLY A 89 -22.85 0.74 14.68
CA GLY A 89 -24.06 1.45 15.14
C GLY A 89 -23.87 2.07 16.52
N SER A 90 -24.94 2.10 17.32
CA SER A 90 -24.96 2.56 18.71
C SER A 90 -24.29 1.63 19.72
N ASN A 91 -23.67 0.51 19.29
CA ASN A 91 -22.98 -0.44 20.18
C ASN A 91 -21.55 0.00 20.58
N ILE A 92 -21.18 1.26 20.36
CA ILE A 92 -19.90 1.81 20.80
C ILE A 92 -20.15 2.47 22.15
N PRO A 93 -19.78 1.84 23.28
CA PRO A 93 -19.90 2.48 24.57
C PRO A 93 -19.04 3.75 24.56
N THR A 94 -19.70 4.88 24.72
CA THR A 94 -19.03 6.16 24.94
C THR A 94 -18.74 6.31 26.44
N PRO A 95 -17.81 7.19 26.83
CA PRO A 95 -17.49 7.43 28.25
C PRO A 95 -18.70 7.82 29.11
N TRP A 96 -19.77 8.28 28.48
CA TRP A 96 -21.00 8.75 29.13
C TRP A 96 -22.12 7.71 29.09
N THR A 97 -21.86 6.49 28.60
CA THR A 97 -22.88 5.43 28.52
C THR A 97 -23.14 4.88 29.92
N PRO A 98 -24.36 5.02 30.49
CA PRO A 98 -24.67 4.50 31.81
C PRO A 98 -24.52 2.98 31.82
N ARG A 99 -23.89 2.44 32.87
CA ARG A 99 -23.84 0.99 33.08
C ARG A 99 -25.28 0.51 33.28
N PRO A 100 -25.79 -0.45 32.47
CA PRO A 100 -27.13 -0.97 32.69
C PRO A 100 -27.19 -1.56 34.10
N ALA A 101 -28.25 -1.22 34.84
CA ALA A 101 -28.48 -1.76 36.15
C ALA A 101 -28.52 -3.29 36.05
N VAL A 102 -27.70 -3.96 36.86
CA VAL A 102 -27.76 -5.42 37.00
C VAL A 102 -29.17 -5.75 37.48
N ALA A 103 -29.94 -6.47 36.66
CA ALA A 103 -31.25 -6.95 37.06
C ALA A 103 -31.04 -7.87 38.26
N SER A 104 -31.52 -7.44 39.43
CA SER A 104 -31.63 -8.30 40.60
C SER A 104 -32.69 -9.34 40.28
N THR A 105 -32.24 -10.54 39.91
CA THR A 105 -33.05 -11.74 39.90
C THR A 105 -33.51 -11.97 41.33
N GLY A 106 -34.79 -11.69 41.60
CA GLY A 106 -35.41 -11.94 42.88
C GLY A 106 -35.69 -13.43 43.04
N ASP A 107 -35.27 -13.97 44.18
CA ASP A 107 -35.78 -15.21 44.79
C ASP A 107 -37.10 -14.92 45.54
#